data_AF-A0A1H6VNP1-F1
#
_entry.id   AF-A0A1H6VNP1-F1
#
_cell.length_a   1.000
_cell.length_b   1.000
_cell.length_c   1.000
_cell.angle_alpha   90.00
_cell.angle_beta   90.00
_cell.angle_gamma   90.00
#
_symmetry.space_group_name_H-M   'P 1'
#
loop_
_entity.id
_entity.type
_entity.pdbx_description
1 polymer ?
#
loop_
_entity_poly.entity_id
_entity_poly.type
_entity_poly.pdbx_seq_one_letter_code
_entity_poly.pdbx_strand_id
1 'polypeptide(L)' 'MVDTGDEMLTGNCERCEWYVVKDSYPALVKAYQQHLRGKHPTLWLRR' A
#
# COMPACT_ATOMS: atom_id res chain seq x y z
N MET A 1 -15.40 -18.57 -13.33
CA MET A 1 -13.95 -18.72 -13.50
C MET A 1 -13.36 -17.43 -12.94
N VAL A 2 -12.95 -17.41 -11.68
CA VAL A 2 -12.23 -16.26 -11.14
C VAL A 2 -10.77 -16.62 -11.34
N ASP A 3 -10.14 -15.97 -12.31
CA ASP A 3 -8.71 -16.03 -12.50
C ASP A 3 -8.08 -15.47 -11.22
N THR A 4 -7.64 -16.36 -10.33
CA THR A 4 -6.80 -15.99 -9.18
C THR A 4 -5.42 -15.72 -9.77
N GLY A 5 -5.31 -14.61 -10.50
CA GLY A 5 -4.02 -14.09 -10.92
C GLY A 5 -3.24 -13.80 -9.65
N ASP A 6 -2.11 -14.48 -9.48
CA ASP A 6 -1.02 -14.12 -8.56
C ASP A 6 -0.36 -12.82 -9.07
N GLU A 7 -1.20 -11.82 -9.37
CA GLU A 7 -0.80 -10.53 -9.88
C GLU A 7 -0.24 -9.78 -8.69
N MET A 8 1.08 -9.86 -8.54
CA MET A 8 1.81 -9.11 -7.53
C MET A 8 1.41 -7.64 -7.60
N LEU A 9 0.72 -7.19 -6.56
CA LEU A 9 0.21 -5.84 -6.48
C LEU A 9 1.32 -4.91 -6.03
N THR A 10 1.47 -3.83 -6.79
CA THR A 10 2.47 -2.81 -6.50
C THR A 10 1.79 -1.63 -5.81
N GLY A 11 2.42 -1.14 -4.76
CA GLY A 11 1.96 -0.02 -3.95
C GLY A 11 3.04 1.03 -3.98
N ASN A 12 2.73 2.18 -4.55
CA ASN A 12 3.60 3.35 -4.52
C ASN A 12 2.97 4.44 -3.67
N CYS A 13 3.80 5.29 -3.08
CA CYS A 13 3.36 6.54 -2.49
C CYS A 13 3.59 7.68 -3.48
N GLU A 14 2.58 8.48 -3.76
CA GLU A 14 2.71 9.64 -4.67
C GLU A 14 3.48 10.82 -4.03
N ARG A 15 3.81 10.72 -2.73
CA ARG A 15 4.41 11.81 -1.93
C ARG A 15 5.85 11.52 -1.51
N CYS A 16 6.31 10.29 -1.64
CA CYS A 16 7.67 9.89 -1.35
C CYS A 16 8.06 8.67 -2.21
N GLU A 17 9.34 8.34 -2.27
CA GLU A 17 9.86 7.22 -3.06
C GLU A 17 9.54 5.83 -2.45
N TRP A 18 8.48 5.73 -1.64
CA TRP A 18 8.06 4.46 -1.06
C TRP A 18 7.37 3.60 -2.11
N TYR A 19 7.89 2.39 -2.26
CA TYR A 19 7.40 1.37 -3.17
C TYR A 19 7.41 0.01 -2.47
N VAL A 20 6.35 -0.78 -2.65
CA VAL A 20 6.26 -2.15 -2.16
C VAL A 20 5.56 -3.03 -3.18
N VAL A 21 5.94 -4.30 -3.22
CA VAL A 21 5.28 -5.34 -4.01
C VAL A 21 4.74 -6.40 -3.05
N LYS A 22 3.47 -6.79 -3.22
CA LYS A 22 2.81 -7.79 -2.37
C LYS A 22 1.99 -8.76 -3.21
N ASP A 23 1.96 -10.01 -2.75
CA ASP A 23 1.16 -11.10 -3.30
C ASP A 23 -0.36 -10.90 -3.11
N SER A 24 -0.75 -10.03 -2.17
CA SER A 24 -2.15 -9.89 -1.75
C SER A 24 -2.54 -8.44 -1.51
N TYR A 25 -3.74 -8.07 -1.94
CA TYR A 25 -4.34 -6.75 -1.71
C TYR A 25 -4.38 -6.35 -0.21
N PRO A 26 -4.82 -7.22 0.73
CA PRO A 26 -4.78 -6.87 2.15
C PRO A 26 -3.36 -6.66 2.69
N ALA A 27 -2.35 -7.36 2.16
CA ALA A 27 -0.96 -7.18 2.56
C ALA A 27 -0.40 -5.84 2.03
N LEU A 28 -0.77 -5.48 0.80
CA LEU A 28 -0.43 -4.19 0.20
C LEU A 28 -1.01 -3.03 1.00
N VAL A 29 -2.31 -3.08 1.29
CA VAL A 29 -3.01 -2.03 2.03
C VAL A 29 -2.43 -1.88 3.44
N LYS A 30 -2.14 -2.99 4.14
CA LYS A 30 -1.48 -2.91 5.46
C LYS A 30 -0.12 -2.23 5.39
N ALA A 31 0.72 -2.61 4.43
CA ALA A 31 2.03 -2.00 4.24
C ALA A 31 1.91 -0.49 3.93
N TYR A 32 0.96 -0.11 3.08
CA TYR A 32 0.70 1.29 2.73
C TYR A 32 0.20 2.10 3.94
N GLN A 33 -0.72 1.55 4.72
CA GLN A 33 -1.23 2.22 5.93
C GLN A 33 -0.15 2.38 7.01
N GLN A 34 0.68 1.36 7.23
CA GLN A 34 1.82 1.44 8.14
C GLN A 34 2.82 2.52 7.69
N HIS A 35 3.10 2.56 6.38
CA HIS A 35 3.93 3.60 5.79
C HIS A 35 3.33 5.01 6.02
N LEU A 36 2.05 5.21 5.68
CA LEU A 36 1.37 6.49 5.90
C LEU A 36 1.40 6.90 7.37
N ARG A 37 1.19 5.96 8.31
CA ARG A 37 1.24 6.25 9.75
C ARG A 37 2.61 6.73 10.22
N GLY A 38 3.69 6.15 9.71
CA GLY A 38 5.06 6.49 10.15
C GLY A 38 5.67 7.68 9.40
N LYS A 39 5.39 7.83 8.10
CA LYS A 39 6.02 8.82 7.22
C LYS A 39 5.11 10.00 6.89
N HIS A 40 3.79 9.81 6.91
CA HIS A 40 2.81 10.83 6.58
C HIS A 40 1.67 10.91 7.63
N PRO A 41 1.98 11.14 8.92
CA PRO A 41 0.96 11.20 9.97
C PRO A 41 -0.10 12.28 9.71
N THR A 42 0.26 13.35 8.99
CA THR A 42 -0.63 14.42 8.52
C THR A 42 -1.60 13.98 7.42
N LEU A 43 -1.27 12.94 6.63
CA LEU A 43 -2.22 12.37 5.65
C LEU A 43 -3.12 11.32 6.29
N TRP A 44 -2.64 10.65 7.34
CA TRP A 44 -3.44 9.69 8.11
C TRP A 44 -4.58 10.40 8.86
N LEU A 45 -4.32 11.57 9.42
CA LEU A 45 -5.33 12.43 10.04
C LEU A 45 -6.04 13.23 8.95
N ARG A 46 -6.98 12.60 8.22
CA ARG A 46 -8.00 13.36 7.48
C ARG A 46 -8.75 14.22 8.51
N ARG A 47 -8.60 15.54 8.40
CA ARG A 47 -9.46 16.53 9.08
C ARG A 47 -10.77 16.66 8.33
#